data_AF-A0A231RC88-F1
#
_entry.id   AF-A0A231RC88-F1
#
_cell.length_a   1.000
_cell.length_b   1.000
_cell.length_c   1.000
_cell.angle_alpha   90.00
_cell.angle_beta   90.00
_cell.angle_gamma   90.00
#
_symmetry.space_group_name_H-M   'P 1'
#
loop_
_entity.id
_entity.type
_entity.pdbx_description
1 polymer ?
#
loop_
_entity_poly.entity_id
_entity_poly.type
_entity_poly.pdbx_seq_one_letter_code
_entity_poly.pdbx_strand_id
1 'polypeptide(L)'
;MTAGRDSAADKAKPASSQPSPTILPNSAQQPAASTPQRQALQPLKIAVFASGSGSNFQALVEAIREQAIPAELSLLVCDKPAARVVQRAEALGVPSFLFDPKAYASREAYEEEIVGRLREEGVELIVLAGYMRLITATLVEPYYGRMINIHPALLPSFPGVRAIRQALEYGVKQTGVTVHFVDGGMDSGPIIAQRTLEVRDDDTEDSLAERVHAVEHELLPQTVRWIAEGRVTLNDRKVTIRLGD
;
A
#
# COMPACT_ATOMS: atom_id res chain seq x y z
N MET A 1 -5.09 -29.60 58.91
CA MET A 1 -4.68 -30.68 58.00
C MET A 1 -3.62 -30.12 57.06
N THR A 2 -2.44 -30.77 57.06
CA THR A 2 -1.39 -30.82 56.02
C THR A 2 -0.87 -29.48 55.45
N ALA A 3 0.29 -28.94 55.86
CA ALA A 3 1.67 -29.45 55.73
C ALA A 3 2.07 -29.81 54.28
N GLY A 4 3.09 -29.12 53.76
CA GLY A 4 3.71 -29.41 52.45
C GLY A 4 4.64 -28.30 51.97
N ARG A 5 5.77 -28.10 52.67
CA ARG A 5 7.00 -27.57 52.05
C ARG A 5 7.62 -28.74 51.27
N ASP A 6 8.17 -28.50 50.09
CA ASP A 6 9.50 -29.05 49.78
C ASP A 6 10.16 -28.34 48.60
N SER A 7 11.46 -28.14 48.81
CA SER A 7 12.44 -27.53 47.94
C SER A 7 13.13 -28.64 47.17
N ALA A 8 13.47 -28.42 45.90
CA ALA A 8 14.51 -29.19 45.24
C ALA A 8 15.28 -28.33 44.26
N ALA A 9 16.45 -27.87 44.72
CA ALA A 9 17.57 -27.49 43.89
C ALA A 9 18.43 -28.74 43.63
N ASP A 10 18.87 -28.94 42.39
CA ASP A 10 20.03 -29.74 41.95
C ASP A 10 19.89 -29.92 40.42
N LYS A 11 20.91 -29.94 39.57
CA LYS A 11 22.36 -29.94 39.72
C LYS A 11 22.93 -29.63 38.34
N ALA A 12 23.83 -28.66 38.24
CA ALA A 12 24.66 -28.46 37.05
C ALA A 12 25.58 -29.68 36.84
N LYS A 13 25.74 -30.11 35.58
CA LYS A 13 26.71 -31.14 35.16
C LYS A 13 27.77 -30.54 34.23
N PRO A 14 28.98 -31.11 34.18
CA PRO A 14 30.22 -30.39 33.90
C PRO A 14 30.55 -30.25 32.42
N ALA A 15 31.39 -29.25 32.16
CA ALA A 15 32.04 -28.97 30.88
C ALA A 15 32.94 -30.14 30.42
N SER A 16 32.80 -30.52 29.16
CA SER A 16 33.75 -31.37 28.44
C SER A 16 34.53 -30.53 27.44
N SER A 17 35.84 -30.55 27.60
CA SER A 17 36.85 -29.83 26.84
C SER A 17 37.27 -30.53 25.53
N GLN A 18 37.59 -29.69 24.54
CA GLN A 18 38.51 -29.87 23.39
C GLN A 18 37.93 -30.27 22.03
N PRO A 19 38.61 -29.95 20.88
CA PRO A 19 39.77 -29.09 20.68
C PRO A 19 39.52 -27.89 19.74
N SER A 20 40.36 -26.87 19.84
CA SER A 20 40.42 -25.71 18.93
C SER A 20 40.79 -26.14 17.51
N PRO A 21 40.07 -25.71 16.47
CA PRO A 21 40.54 -25.85 15.10
C PRO A 21 41.54 -24.74 14.75
N THR A 22 42.71 -25.19 14.32
CA THR A 22 43.84 -24.45 13.75
C THR A 22 43.40 -23.41 12.70
N ILE A 23 43.85 -22.17 12.89
CA ILE A 23 43.76 -21.09 11.90
C ILE A 23 44.83 -21.33 10.83
N LEU A 24 44.43 -21.49 9.57
CA LEU A 24 45.29 -21.31 8.41
C LEU A 24 44.92 -19.99 7.72
N PRO A 25 45.90 -19.19 7.25
CA PRO A 25 45.63 -17.92 6.62
C PRO A 25 45.22 -18.16 5.17
N ASN A 26 44.18 -17.48 4.69
CA ASN A 26 44.10 -17.24 3.25
C ASN A 26 43.64 -15.81 2.95
N SER A 27 44.65 -15.05 2.55
CA SER A 27 44.61 -13.85 1.74
C SER A 27 43.79 -14.05 0.46
N ALA A 28 42.67 -13.35 0.38
CA ALA A 28 42.17 -12.76 -0.85
C ALA A 28 41.20 -11.64 -0.46
N GLN A 29 41.69 -10.40 -0.50
CA GLN A 29 40.84 -9.21 -0.55
C GLN A 29 39.94 -9.35 -1.77
N GLN A 30 38.68 -9.73 -1.56
CA GLN A 30 37.65 -9.49 -2.56
C GLN A 30 37.42 -7.99 -2.64
N PRO A 31 37.45 -7.38 -3.83
CA PRO A 31 37.21 -5.95 -3.96
C PRO A 31 35.79 -5.67 -3.45
N ALA A 32 35.68 -4.65 -2.61
CA ALA A 32 34.40 -4.10 -2.20
C ALA A 32 33.54 -3.91 -3.46
N ALA A 33 32.41 -4.59 -3.51
CA ALA A 33 31.45 -4.44 -4.60
C ALA A 33 31.05 -2.97 -4.64
N SER A 34 31.59 -2.26 -5.62
CA SER A 34 31.19 -0.89 -5.94
C SER A 34 29.70 -0.93 -6.21
N THR A 35 28.92 -0.24 -5.37
CA THR A 35 27.50 0.02 -5.59
C THR A 35 27.33 0.50 -7.03
N PRO A 36 26.55 -0.18 -7.89
CA PRO A 36 26.30 0.35 -9.21
C PRO A 36 25.58 1.70 -9.05
N GLN A 37 26.17 2.76 -9.60
CA GLN A 37 25.46 3.99 -9.89
C GLN A 37 24.19 3.60 -10.64
N ARG A 38 23.02 3.83 -10.03
CA ARG A 38 21.72 3.52 -10.64
C ARG A 38 21.68 4.21 -12.00
N GLN A 39 21.66 3.40 -13.07
CA GLN A 39 21.07 3.81 -14.34
C GLN A 39 19.75 4.52 -14.05
N ALA A 40 19.41 5.56 -14.82
CA ALA A 40 18.12 6.24 -14.70
C ALA A 40 17.02 5.18 -14.62
N LEU A 41 16.42 5.04 -13.43
CA LEU A 41 15.41 4.02 -13.19
C LEU A 41 14.30 4.28 -14.20
N GLN A 42 13.93 3.24 -14.96
CA GLN A 42 12.73 3.31 -15.77
C GLN A 42 11.56 3.73 -14.87
N PRO A 43 10.63 4.58 -15.36
CA PRO A 43 9.48 4.97 -14.56
C PRO A 43 8.73 3.74 -14.03
N LEU A 44 8.38 3.75 -12.74
CA LEU A 44 7.59 2.70 -12.13
C LEU A 44 6.23 2.60 -12.84
N LYS A 45 5.94 1.45 -13.45
CA LYS A 45 4.65 1.26 -14.12
C LYS A 45 3.54 0.99 -13.11
N ILE A 46 2.52 1.85 -13.10
CA ILE A 46 1.42 1.77 -12.14
C ILE A 46 0.08 1.54 -12.83
N ALA A 47 -0.81 0.80 -12.16
CA ALA A 47 -2.23 0.73 -12.50
C ALA A 47 -3.07 1.30 -11.36
N VAL A 48 -4.12 2.07 -11.69
CA VAL A 48 -5.06 2.61 -10.70
C VAL A 48 -6.39 1.91 -10.81
N PHE A 49 -6.95 1.51 -9.66
CA PHE A 49 -8.25 0.85 -9.56
C PHE A 49 -9.24 1.81 -8.93
N ALA A 50 -10.40 2.02 -9.56
CA ALA A 50 -11.40 2.96 -9.07
C ALA A 50 -12.83 2.56 -9.50
N SER A 51 -13.83 2.91 -8.69
CA SER A 51 -15.24 2.54 -8.93
C SER A 51 -16.21 3.72 -9.03
N GLY A 52 -15.73 4.96 -9.11
CA GLY A 52 -16.56 6.15 -8.89
C GLY A 52 -16.05 7.44 -9.51
N SER A 53 -15.96 8.50 -8.70
CA SER A 53 -15.68 9.87 -9.16
C SER A 53 -14.28 10.04 -9.75
N GLY A 54 -13.30 9.30 -9.24
CA GLY A 54 -11.91 9.31 -9.72
C GLY A 54 -11.11 10.57 -9.38
N SER A 55 -11.41 11.26 -8.27
CA SER A 55 -10.64 12.45 -7.86
C SER A 55 -9.19 12.11 -7.54
N ASN A 56 -8.95 11.06 -6.74
CA ASN A 56 -7.60 10.55 -6.45
C ASN A 56 -6.85 10.08 -7.70
N PHE A 57 -7.54 9.43 -8.63
CA PHE A 57 -6.98 9.03 -9.93
C PHE A 57 -6.44 10.25 -10.69
N GLN A 58 -7.26 11.30 -10.83
CA GLN A 58 -6.85 12.49 -11.56
C GLN A 58 -5.69 13.22 -10.87
N ALA A 59 -5.81 13.45 -9.55
CA ALA A 59 -4.75 14.10 -8.78
C ALA A 59 -3.41 13.36 -8.90
N LEU A 60 -3.44 12.02 -8.91
CA LEU A 60 -2.23 11.22 -9.11
C LEU A 60 -1.63 11.38 -10.50
N VAL A 61 -2.46 11.35 -11.57
CA VAL A 61 -1.97 11.56 -12.95
C VAL A 61 -1.35 12.93 -13.14
N GLU A 62 -2.04 13.96 -12.65
CA GLU A 62 -1.57 15.35 -12.72
C GLU A 62 -0.26 15.51 -11.95
N ALA A 63 -0.19 15.02 -10.71
CA ALA A 63 1.02 15.08 -9.89
C ALA A 63 2.20 14.32 -10.51
N ILE A 64 1.96 13.16 -11.14
CA ILE A 64 3.02 12.42 -11.84
C ILE A 64 3.66 13.28 -12.93
N ARG A 65 2.83 13.95 -13.74
CA ARG A 65 3.27 14.78 -14.86
C ARG A 65 3.93 16.08 -14.38
N GLU A 66 3.25 16.80 -13.49
CA GLU A 66 3.66 18.14 -13.05
C GLU A 66 4.89 18.12 -12.14
N GLN A 67 5.00 17.10 -11.30
CA GLN A 67 6.07 17.02 -10.30
C GLN A 67 7.17 16.02 -10.67
N ALA A 68 7.19 15.57 -11.94
CA ALA A 68 8.16 14.61 -12.48
C ALA A 68 8.37 13.39 -11.56
N ILE A 69 7.29 12.83 -11.03
CA ILE A 69 7.36 11.60 -10.23
C ILE A 69 7.86 10.48 -11.17
N PRO A 70 8.85 9.66 -10.78
CA PRO A 70 9.40 8.61 -11.64
C PRO A 70 8.45 7.40 -11.75
N ALA A 71 7.20 7.65 -12.14
CA ALA A 71 6.13 6.67 -12.31
C ALA A 71 5.37 6.96 -13.61
N GLU A 72 4.78 5.94 -14.21
CA GLU A 72 3.96 6.03 -15.41
C GLU A 72 2.64 5.30 -15.15
N LEU A 73 1.51 5.98 -15.39
CA LEU A 73 0.21 5.33 -15.29
C LEU A 73 -0.12 4.60 -16.60
N SER A 74 -0.06 3.27 -16.56
CA SER A 74 -0.30 2.42 -17.73
C SER A 74 -1.76 2.02 -17.90
N LEU A 75 -2.50 1.84 -16.79
CA LEU A 75 -3.86 1.30 -16.85
C LEU A 75 -4.77 1.85 -15.75
N LEU A 76 -5.96 2.32 -16.12
CA LEU A 76 -7.11 2.41 -15.24
C LEU A 76 -7.88 1.08 -15.26
N VAL A 77 -8.16 0.49 -14.10
CA VAL A 77 -9.10 -0.63 -13.97
C VAL A 77 -10.37 -0.14 -13.28
N CYS A 78 -11.53 -0.33 -13.93
CA CYS A 78 -12.81 0.13 -13.41
C CYS A 78 -13.93 -0.90 -13.58
N ASP A 79 -14.61 -1.20 -12.47
CA ASP A 79 -15.74 -2.14 -12.39
C ASP A 79 -17.09 -1.50 -12.77
N LYS A 80 -17.07 -0.24 -13.20
CA LYS A 80 -18.26 0.52 -13.60
C LYS A 80 -17.98 1.30 -14.89
N PRO A 81 -18.32 0.76 -16.07
CA PRO A 81 -18.01 1.40 -17.35
C PRO A 81 -18.54 2.82 -17.53
N ALA A 82 -19.63 3.18 -16.82
CA ALA A 82 -20.22 4.52 -16.86
C ALA A 82 -19.72 5.47 -15.74
N ALA A 83 -18.69 5.09 -14.97
CA ALA A 83 -18.18 5.91 -13.87
C ALA A 83 -17.45 7.15 -14.38
N ARG A 84 -17.51 8.25 -13.62
CA ARG A 84 -16.86 9.52 -13.96
C ARG A 84 -15.34 9.40 -14.13
N VAL A 85 -14.70 8.45 -13.42
CA VAL A 85 -13.26 8.18 -13.59
C VAL A 85 -12.89 7.77 -15.01
N VAL A 86 -13.79 7.10 -15.75
CA VAL A 86 -13.55 6.69 -17.14
C VAL A 86 -13.38 7.92 -18.04
N GLN A 87 -14.27 8.91 -17.90
CA GLN A 87 -14.17 10.18 -18.63
C GLN A 87 -12.89 10.94 -18.28
N ARG A 88 -12.45 10.88 -17.01
CA ARG A 88 -11.17 11.48 -16.60
C ARG A 88 -9.98 10.78 -17.25
N ALA A 89 -9.99 9.45 -17.31
CA ALA A 89 -8.94 8.68 -17.96
C ALA A 89 -8.85 8.98 -19.46
N GLU A 90 -9.98 9.05 -20.16
CA GLU A 90 -10.05 9.46 -21.57
C GLU A 90 -9.46 10.85 -21.78
N ALA A 91 -9.91 11.83 -20.98
CA ALA A 91 -9.42 13.22 -21.07
C ALA A 91 -7.91 13.34 -20.78
N LEU A 92 -7.38 12.46 -19.93
CA LEU A 92 -5.97 12.42 -19.58
C LEU A 92 -5.15 11.51 -20.50
N GLY A 93 -5.77 10.79 -21.45
CA GLY A 93 -5.09 9.88 -22.38
C GLY A 93 -4.57 8.60 -21.72
N VAL A 94 -5.25 8.10 -20.69
CA VAL A 94 -4.86 6.90 -19.93
C VAL A 94 -5.67 5.70 -20.43
N PRO A 95 -5.04 4.59 -20.86
CA PRO A 95 -5.73 3.36 -21.21
C PRO A 95 -6.59 2.84 -20.06
N SER A 96 -7.76 2.28 -20.39
CA SER A 96 -8.71 1.77 -19.40
C SER A 96 -9.13 0.34 -19.72
N PHE A 97 -9.11 -0.52 -18.70
CA PHE A 97 -9.84 -1.78 -18.68
C PHE A 97 -11.13 -1.61 -17.89
N LEU A 98 -12.25 -1.71 -18.60
CA LEU A 98 -13.59 -1.56 -18.05
C LEU A 98 -14.29 -2.92 -18.04
N PHE A 99 -14.92 -3.28 -16.94
CA PHE A 99 -15.66 -4.52 -16.82
C PHE A 99 -16.90 -4.35 -15.96
N ASP A 100 -17.92 -5.18 -16.18
CA ASP A 100 -19.06 -5.31 -15.28
C ASP A 100 -18.89 -6.61 -14.48
N PRO A 101 -18.70 -6.56 -13.14
CA PRO A 101 -18.59 -7.76 -12.32
C PRO A 101 -19.74 -8.76 -12.51
N LYS A 102 -20.94 -8.31 -12.90
CA LYS A 102 -22.10 -9.19 -13.15
C LYS A 102 -21.98 -10.01 -14.42
N ALA A 103 -21.09 -9.64 -15.34
CA ALA A 103 -20.82 -10.39 -16.56
C ALA A 103 -19.89 -11.59 -16.34
N TYR A 104 -19.37 -11.77 -15.12
CA TYR A 104 -18.43 -12.83 -14.77
C TYR A 104 -19.07 -13.84 -13.82
N ALA A 105 -18.61 -15.10 -13.92
CA ALA A 105 -19.11 -16.19 -13.09
C ALA A 105 -18.72 -16.06 -11.60
N SER A 106 -17.58 -15.41 -11.32
CA SER A 106 -17.08 -15.22 -9.96
C SER A 106 -16.16 -13.99 -9.90
N ARG A 107 -15.64 -13.68 -8.69
CA ARG A 107 -14.67 -12.59 -8.53
C ARG A 107 -13.32 -12.97 -9.08
N GLU A 108 -12.92 -14.19 -8.80
CA GLU A 108 -11.69 -14.82 -9.27
C GLU A 108 -11.64 -14.76 -10.81
N ALA A 109 -12.76 -15.00 -11.50
CA ALA A 109 -12.82 -14.96 -12.96
C ALA A 109 -12.46 -13.58 -13.55
N TYR A 110 -12.96 -12.46 -12.99
CA TYR A 110 -12.54 -11.14 -13.48
C TYR A 110 -11.16 -10.75 -12.96
N GLU A 111 -10.76 -11.21 -11.77
CA GLU A 111 -9.41 -10.96 -11.23
C GLU A 111 -8.33 -11.67 -12.05
N GLU A 112 -8.59 -12.85 -12.58
CA GLU A 112 -7.69 -13.56 -13.51
C GLU A 112 -7.47 -12.76 -14.80
N GLU A 113 -8.52 -12.18 -15.37
CA GLU A 113 -8.41 -11.30 -16.54
C GLU A 113 -7.61 -10.02 -16.21
N ILE A 114 -7.90 -9.40 -15.06
CA ILE A 114 -7.15 -8.24 -14.56
C ILE A 114 -5.66 -8.60 -14.45
N VAL A 115 -5.32 -9.72 -13.80
CA VAL A 115 -3.93 -10.17 -13.65
C VAL A 115 -3.25 -10.36 -15.01
N GLY A 116 -3.95 -10.93 -16.00
CA GLY A 116 -3.46 -11.05 -17.37
C GLY A 116 -3.08 -9.71 -17.97
N ARG A 117 -4.00 -8.74 -17.93
CA ARG A 117 -3.78 -7.38 -18.48
C ARG A 117 -2.66 -6.63 -17.76
N LEU A 118 -2.62 -6.72 -16.42
CA LEU A 118 -1.56 -6.08 -15.64
C LEU A 118 -0.17 -6.63 -16.02
N ARG A 119 -0.07 -7.94 -16.32
CA ARG A 119 1.18 -8.56 -16.79
C ARG A 119 1.54 -8.10 -18.20
N GLU A 120 0.58 -8.03 -19.11
CA GLU A 120 0.78 -7.54 -20.48
C GLU A 120 1.30 -6.10 -20.50
N GLU A 121 0.76 -5.23 -19.64
CA GLU A 121 1.18 -3.83 -19.49
C GLU A 121 2.49 -3.67 -18.71
N GLY A 122 2.95 -4.74 -18.04
CA GLY A 122 4.15 -4.72 -17.19
C GLY A 122 3.97 -3.89 -15.93
N VAL A 123 2.79 -3.92 -15.30
CA VAL A 123 2.49 -3.16 -14.08
C VAL A 123 3.31 -3.68 -12.90
N GLU A 124 3.93 -2.77 -12.18
CA GLU A 124 4.78 -3.02 -11.01
C GLU A 124 4.12 -2.62 -9.70
N LEU A 125 3.17 -1.67 -9.73
CA LEU A 125 2.41 -1.22 -8.56
C LEU A 125 0.93 -1.04 -8.89
N ILE A 126 0.06 -1.62 -8.06
CA ILE A 126 -1.38 -1.37 -8.08
C ILE A 126 -1.74 -0.31 -7.03
N VAL A 127 -2.55 0.68 -7.42
CA VAL A 127 -3.05 1.73 -6.55
C VAL A 127 -4.58 1.67 -6.49
N LEU A 128 -5.12 1.25 -5.35
CA LEU A 128 -6.55 1.29 -5.08
C LEU A 128 -6.93 2.70 -4.65
N ALA A 129 -7.70 3.41 -5.49
CA ALA A 129 -8.10 4.79 -5.30
C ALA A 129 -9.62 4.92 -5.41
N GLY A 130 -10.31 4.49 -4.34
CA GLY A 130 -11.78 4.41 -4.34
C GLY A 130 -12.31 3.19 -5.10
N TYR A 131 -11.60 2.07 -5.03
CA TYR A 131 -12.05 0.78 -5.56
C TYR A 131 -12.94 0.06 -4.55
N MET A 132 -14.21 -0.17 -4.90
CA MET A 132 -15.26 -0.59 -3.96
C MET A 132 -15.55 -2.09 -4.02
N ARG A 133 -14.56 -2.90 -4.39
CA ARG A 133 -14.69 -4.36 -4.52
C ARG A 133 -13.75 -5.04 -3.52
N LEU A 134 -14.25 -6.12 -2.93
CA LEU A 134 -13.39 -7.04 -2.18
C LEU A 134 -12.45 -7.73 -3.15
N ILE A 135 -11.18 -7.79 -2.79
CA ILE A 135 -10.12 -8.39 -3.58
C ILE A 135 -9.83 -9.79 -3.04
N THR A 136 -9.72 -10.77 -3.93
CA THR A 136 -9.42 -12.16 -3.55
C THR A 136 -7.92 -12.46 -3.58
N ALA A 137 -7.55 -13.67 -3.15
CA ALA A 137 -6.18 -14.15 -3.23
C ALA A 137 -5.62 -14.12 -4.67
N THR A 138 -6.48 -14.29 -5.68
CA THR A 138 -6.13 -14.25 -7.11
C THR A 138 -5.37 -12.98 -7.48
N LEU A 139 -5.77 -11.83 -6.95
CA LEU A 139 -5.08 -10.56 -7.20
C LEU A 139 -4.09 -10.19 -6.07
N VAL A 140 -4.39 -10.50 -4.81
CA VAL A 140 -3.51 -10.14 -3.67
C VAL A 140 -2.19 -10.88 -3.72
N GLU A 141 -2.18 -12.20 -3.89
CA GLU A 141 -0.94 -13.00 -3.84
C GLU A 141 0.13 -12.55 -4.86
N PRO A 142 -0.18 -12.38 -6.16
CA PRO A 142 0.83 -11.95 -7.13
C PRO A 142 1.32 -10.50 -6.92
N TYR A 143 0.55 -9.66 -6.22
CA TYR A 143 0.86 -8.24 -6.01
C TYR A 143 1.06 -7.87 -4.53
N TYR A 144 1.27 -8.84 -3.64
CA TYR A 144 1.57 -8.56 -2.24
C TYR A 144 2.87 -7.74 -2.14
N GLY A 145 2.86 -6.68 -1.31
CA GLY A 145 3.95 -5.71 -1.24
C GLY A 145 4.07 -4.78 -2.45
N ARG A 146 3.17 -4.91 -3.43
CA ARG A 146 3.08 -4.12 -4.68
C ARG A 146 1.65 -3.65 -4.99
N MET A 147 0.82 -3.57 -3.96
CA MET A 147 -0.54 -3.06 -4.02
C MET A 147 -0.77 -2.16 -2.81
N ILE A 148 -1.18 -0.92 -3.05
CA ILE A 148 -1.48 0.06 -2.01
C ILE A 148 -2.92 0.55 -2.09
N ASN A 149 -3.48 0.94 -0.96
CA ASN A 149 -4.80 1.56 -0.84
C ASN A 149 -4.71 2.89 -0.10
N ILE A 150 -5.50 3.86 -0.55
CA ILE A 150 -5.76 5.12 0.16
C ILE A 150 -7.10 4.99 0.90
N HIS A 151 -7.09 5.24 2.21
CA HIS A 151 -8.25 5.11 3.07
C HIS A 151 -8.51 6.40 3.86
N PRO A 152 -9.76 6.94 3.88
CA PRO A 152 -10.09 8.21 4.52
C PRO A 152 -10.31 8.09 6.05
N ALA A 153 -9.37 7.46 6.75
CA ALA A 153 -9.28 7.49 8.21
C ALA A 153 -7.84 7.29 8.70
N LEU A 154 -7.59 7.57 9.98
CA LEU A 154 -6.39 7.12 10.69
C LEU A 154 -6.56 5.66 11.10
N LEU A 155 -6.16 4.73 10.24
CA LEU A 155 -6.13 3.31 10.60
C LEU A 155 -5.24 3.11 11.85
N PRO A 156 -5.62 2.22 12.79
CA PRO A 156 -6.65 1.18 12.67
C PRO A 156 -8.10 1.64 12.92
N SER A 157 -8.37 2.93 13.13
CA SER A 157 -9.74 3.42 13.32
C SER A 157 -10.53 3.47 12.01
N PHE A 158 -11.82 3.15 12.11
CA PHE A 158 -12.81 3.23 11.04
C PHE A 158 -12.43 2.50 9.73
N PRO A 159 -12.05 1.20 9.78
CA PRO A 159 -11.84 0.43 8.56
C PRO A 159 -13.16 0.22 7.80
N GLY A 160 -13.08 -0.12 6.51
CA GLY A 160 -14.22 -0.41 5.67
C GLY A 160 -14.90 0.84 5.10
N VAL A 161 -16.20 0.75 4.85
CA VAL A 161 -16.91 1.79 4.07
C VAL A 161 -17.36 2.97 4.92
N ARG A 162 -17.49 4.15 4.29
CA ARG A 162 -18.05 5.37 4.91
C ARG A 162 -17.27 5.83 6.16
N ALA A 163 -15.94 5.71 6.15
CA ALA A 163 -15.10 6.04 7.31
C ALA A 163 -15.25 7.51 7.78
N ILE A 164 -15.47 8.45 6.85
CA ILE A 164 -15.74 9.87 7.15
C ILE A 164 -17.01 10.01 8.00
N ARG A 165 -18.10 9.35 7.59
CA ARG A 165 -19.34 9.32 8.36
C ARG A 165 -19.15 8.69 9.73
N GLN A 166 -18.43 7.56 9.79
CA GLN A 166 -18.14 6.88 11.06
C GLN A 166 -17.39 7.81 12.03
N ALA A 167 -16.42 8.59 11.54
CA ALA A 167 -15.68 9.55 12.36
C ALA A 167 -16.59 10.65 12.93
N LEU A 168 -17.48 11.21 12.11
CA LEU A 168 -18.45 12.22 12.54
C LEU A 168 -19.44 11.66 13.56
N GLU A 169 -20.02 10.49 13.29
CA GLU A 169 -20.98 9.83 14.18
C GLU A 169 -20.36 9.45 15.52
N TYR A 170 -19.08 9.08 15.53
CA TYR A 170 -18.35 8.78 16.76
C TYR A 170 -18.00 10.05 17.57
N GLY A 171 -17.87 11.21 16.90
CA GLY A 171 -17.51 12.48 17.53
C GLY A 171 -16.02 12.64 17.83
N VAL A 172 -15.14 12.01 17.04
CA VAL A 172 -13.68 12.23 17.17
C VAL A 172 -13.33 13.68 16.87
N LYS A 173 -12.28 14.20 17.50
CA LYS A 173 -11.75 15.55 17.19
C LYS A 173 -10.61 15.53 16.19
N GLN A 174 -10.11 14.34 15.85
CA GLN A 174 -9.12 14.13 14.82
C GLN A 174 -9.50 12.90 14.00
N THR A 175 -9.35 13.03 12.69
CA THR A 175 -9.38 11.93 11.72
C THR A 175 -8.16 12.07 10.82
N GLY A 176 -8.13 11.41 9.67
CA GLY A 176 -6.98 11.45 8.80
C GLY A 176 -7.18 10.65 7.53
N VAL A 177 -6.05 10.45 6.86
CA VAL A 177 -5.92 9.63 5.67
C VAL A 177 -4.76 8.66 5.91
N THR A 178 -4.93 7.43 5.47
CA THR A 178 -3.88 6.40 5.52
C THR A 178 -3.61 5.84 4.13
N VAL A 179 -2.34 5.75 3.75
CA VAL A 179 -1.88 4.89 2.65
C VAL A 179 -1.25 3.65 3.25
N HIS A 180 -1.70 2.46 2.83
CA HIS A 180 -1.20 1.19 3.33
C HIS A 180 -1.05 0.16 2.21
N PHE A 181 -0.19 -0.83 2.41
CA PHE A 181 -0.14 -2.03 1.57
C PHE A 181 -1.41 -2.86 1.78
N VAL A 182 -1.86 -3.53 0.73
CA VAL A 182 -3.02 -4.45 0.77
C VAL A 182 -2.52 -5.87 1.09
N ASP A 183 -3.17 -6.51 2.06
CA ASP A 183 -2.81 -7.85 2.56
C ASP A 183 -3.96 -8.87 2.43
N GLY A 184 -5.07 -8.48 1.79
CA GLY A 184 -6.28 -9.31 1.65
C GLY A 184 -7.28 -9.18 2.81
N GLY A 185 -6.90 -8.53 3.90
CA GLY A 185 -7.85 -8.09 4.93
C GLY A 185 -8.46 -6.73 4.61
N MET A 186 -9.49 -6.35 5.38
CA MET A 186 -10.16 -5.06 5.23
C MET A 186 -9.35 -3.97 5.93
N ASP A 187 -8.63 -3.18 5.14
CA ASP A 187 -7.82 -2.04 5.61
C ASP A 187 -6.85 -2.38 6.76
N SER A 188 -6.34 -3.62 6.76
CA SER A 188 -5.53 -4.17 7.86
C SER A 188 -4.03 -4.15 7.60
N GLY A 189 -3.62 -3.79 6.39
CA GLY A 189 -2.25 -4.00 5.95
C GLY A 189 -1.22 -3.00 6.49
N PRO A 190 0.07 -3.25 6.21
CA PRO A 190 1.21 -2.43 6.60
C PRO A 190 1.04 -0.95 6.20
N ILE A 191 1.03 -0.05 7.19
CA ILE A 191 0.83 1.40 6.97
C ILE A 191 2.11 2.00 6.42
N ILE A 192 2.01 2.70 5.30
CA ILE A 192 3.13 3.41 4.65
C ILE A 192 3.16 4.86 5.14
N ALA A 193 2.03 5.55 5.07
CA ALA A 193 1.94 6.97 5.39
C ALA A 193 0.59 7.32 5.98
N GLN A 194 0.57 8.30 6.88
CA GLN A 194 -0.65 8.87 7.43
C GLN A 194 -0.54 10.38 7.49
N ARG A 195 -1.70 11.06 7.38
CA ARG A 195 -1.81 12.47 7.69
C ARG A 195 -3.08 12.72 8.49
N THR A 196 -2.94 13.46 9.60
CA THR A 196 -4.05 13.82 10.49
C THR A 196 -4.76 15.07 10.00
N LEU A 197 -6.06 15.17 10.27
CA LEU A 197 -6.83 16.40 10.16
C LEU A 197 -7.80 16.55 11.33
N GLU A 198 -8.08 17.79 11.70
CA GLU A 198 -9.07 18.12 12.72
C GLU A 198 -10.50 17.91 12.18
N VAL A 199 -11.37 17.35 13.02
CA VAL A 199 -12.83 17.31 12.81
C VAL A 199 -13.42 18.47 13.60
N ARG A 200 -14.02 19.41 12.87
CA ARG A 200 -14.64 20.62 13.40
C ARG A 200 -16.06 20.31 13.87
N ASP A 201 -16.52 21.06 14.87
CA ASP A 201 -17.85 20.84 15.45
C ASP A 201 -19.00 21.12 14.47
N ASP A 202 -18.75 21.91 13.42
CA ASP A 202 -19.69 22.26 12.36
C ASP A 202 -19.50 21.45 11.06
N ASP A 203 -18.60 20.47 11.04
CA ASP A 203 -18.39 19.63 9.86
C ASP A 203 -19.68 18.83 9.53
N THR A 204 -20.08 18.92 8.27
CA THR A 204 -20.92 17.94 7.60
C THR A 204 -20.06 16.85 6.95
N GLU A 205 -20.66 15.71 6.58
CA GLU A 205 -19.98 14.66 5.82
C GLU A 205 -19.32 15.20 4.55
N ASP A 206 -19.99 16.09 3.82
CA ASP A 206 -19.46 16.70 2.59
C ASP A 206 -18.27 17.63 2.87
N SER A 207 -18.39 18.51 3.87
CA SER A 207 -17.32 19.47 4.20
C SER A 207 -16.06 18.78 4.76
N LEU A 208 -16.24 17.71 5.54
CA LEU A 208 -15.13 16.90 6.00
C LEU A 208 -14.53 16.09 4.85
N ALA A 209 -15.37 15.52 3.97
CA ALA A 209 -14.91 14.78 2.81
C ALA A 209 -14.06 15.64 1.86
N GLU A 210 -14.43 16.89 1.61
CA GLU A 210 -13.63 17.81 0.80
C GLU A 210 -12.21 17.99 1.37
N ARG A 211 -12.10 18.23 2.69
CA ARG A 211 -10.80 18.39 3.36
C ARG A 211 -9.99 17.09 3.41
N VAL A 212 -10.66 15.95 3.60
CA VAL A 212 -10.04 14.62 3.54
C VAL A 212 -9.50 14.36 2.14
N HIS A 213 -10.28 14.61 1.09
CA HIS A 213 -9.85 14.41 -0.29
C HIS A 213 -8.67 15.31 -0.66
N ALA A 214 -8.65 16.57 -0.21
CA ALA A 214 -7.49 17.44 -0.42
C ALA A 214 -6.21 16.82 0.19
N VAL A 215 -6.31 16.20 1.36
CA VAL A 215 -5.19 15.48 1.97
C VAL A 215 -4.82 14.22 1.18
N GLU A 216 -5.79 13.45 0.68
CA GLU A 216 -5.54 12.27 -0.16
C GLU A 216 -4.79 12.65 -1.45
N HIS A 217 -5.18 13.77 -2.08
CA HIS A 217 -4.59 14.28 -3.32
C HIS A 217 -3.12 14.67 -3.17
N GLU A 218 -2.66 14.93 -1.95
CA GLU A 218 -1.24 15.16 -1.67
C GLU A 218 -0.52 13.90 -1.18
N LEU A 219 -1.14 13.15 -0.26
CA LEU A 219 -0.49 12.02 0.41
C LEU A 219 -0.29 10.83 -0.55
N LEU A 220 -1.25 10.57 -1.43
CA LEU A 220 -1.16 9.45 -2.37
C LEU A 220 -0.03 9.64 -3.39
N PRO A 221 0.07 10.78 -4.12
CA PRO A 221 1.18 10.99 -5.05
C PRO A 221 2.54 11.00 -4.36
N GLN A 222 2.64 11.60 -3.16
CA GLN A 222 3.88 11.59 -2.39
C GLN A 222 4.30 10.16 -1.99
N THR A 223 3.33 9.29 -1.67
CA THR A 223 3.61 7.90 -1.35
C THR A 223 4.07 7.12 -2.59
N VAL A 224 3.41 7.33 -3.74
CA VAL A 224 3.83 6.73 -5.01
C VAL A 224 5.25 7.16 -5.39
N ARG A 225 5.61 8.45 -5.18
CA ARG A 225 6.98 8.94 -5.36
C ARG A 225 7.98 8.15 -4.52
N TRP A 226 7.72 7.99 -3.22
CA TRP A 226 8.63 7.23 -2.35
C TRP A 226 8.81 5.79 -2.80
N ILE A 227 7.75 5.14 -3.29
CA ILE A 227 7.83 3.78 -3.83
C ILE A 227 8.67 3.76 -5.10
N ALA A 228 8.40 4.66 -6.04
CA ALA A 228 9.10 4.76 -7.31
C ALA A 228 10.60 5.08 -7.16
N GLU A 229 10.98 5.88 -6.17
CA GLU A 229 12.38 6.14 -5.80
C GLU A 229 13.04 4.95 -5.08
N GLY A 230 12.28 3.91 -4.74
CA GLY A 230 12.73 2.76 -3.98
C GLY A 230 13.08 3.11 -2.54
N ARG A 231 12.37 4.05 -1.92
CA ARG A 231 12.59 4.53 -0.54
C ARG A 231 11.76 3.78 0.49
N VAL A 232 10.72 3.09 0.06
CA VAL A 232 9.81 2.31 0.90
C VAL A 232 10.35 0.89 1.04
N THR A 233 10.45 0.39 2.27
CA THR A 233 10.80 -1.02 2.55
C THR A 233 9.78 -1.60 3.50
N LEU A 234 9.18 -2.72 3.09
CA LEU A 234 8.23 -3.50 3.87
C LEU A 234 9.00 -4.56 4.69
N ASN A 235 8.88 -4.51 6.02
CA ASN A 235 9.45 -5.45 6.96
C ASN A 235 8.30 -6.04 7.80
N ASP A 236 7.75 -7.17 7.34
CA ASP A 236 6.54 -7.79 7.89
C ASP A 236 5.38 -6.79 8.00
N ARG A 237 4.94 -6.44 9.22
CA ARG A 237 3.84 -5.50 9.45
C ARG A 237 4.25 -4.03 9.39
N LYS A 238 5.55 -3.75 9.42
CA LYS A 238 6.11 -2.39 9.54
C LYS A 238 6.69 -1.93 8.22
N VAL A 239 6.53 -0.65 7.94
CA VAL A 239 7.12 -0.01 6.77
C VAL A 239 8.14 1.00 7.24
N THR A 240 9.29 1.05 6.56
CA THR A 240 10.30 2.09 6.75
C THR A 240 10.41 2.91 5.47
N ILE A 241 10.53 4.22 5.62
CA ILE A 241 10.73 5.16 4.51
C ILE A 241 12.08 5.82 4.74
N ARG A 242 12.99 5.71 3.77
CA ARG A 242 14.20 6.52 3.76
C ARG A 242 13.81 7.97 3.43
N LEU A 243 13.70 8.81 4.44
CA LEU A 243 13.60 10.25 4.23
C LEU A 243 14.97 10.74 3.76
N GLY A 244 15.01 11.48 2.64
CA GLY A 244 16.27 12.08 2.18
C GLY A 244 16.72 13.12 3.20
N ASP A 245 18.03 13.33 3.28
CA ASP A 245 18.63 14.46 3.99
C ASP A 245 18.24 15.80 3.32
#